data_AF-A0A2V5L689-F1
#
_entry.id   AF-A0A2V5L689-F1
#
_cell.length_a   1.000
_cell.length_b   1.000
_cell.length_c   1.000
_cell.angle_alpha   90.00
_cell.angle_beta   90.00
_cell.angle_gamma   90.00
#
_symmetry.space_group_name_H-M   'P 1'
#
loop_
_entity.id
_entity.type
_entity.pdbx_description
1 polymer ?
#
loop_
_entity_poly.entity_id
_entity_poly.type
_entity_poly.pdbx_seq_one_letter_code
_entity_poly.pdbx_strand_id
1 'polypeptide(L)'
;MHFKIYLRRFGKLIALQKISRTTGGIYFISPRSSSDYLSYHEDGKYWVRSRGKRFIKKLRQPLSSFVGVETLSSGVFNIWAPMPDDRDESTVSVKHDDVVVDFAGTFGIEIILSEKEIQLPNLAGRIHGRVHIKESKPLIIVEVFEFGGQPFLTDRYPAPTTWVENSNFFVDHTGRI
;
A
#
# COMPACT_ATOMS: atom_id res chain seq x y z
N MET A 1 -7.59 -4.54 -13.37
CA MET A 1 -8.27 -4.69 -12.06
C MET A 1 -8.18 -3.36 -11.32
N HIS A 2 -9.28 -2.92 -10.69
CA HIS A 2 -9.33 -1.64 -9.96
C HIS A 2 -10.19 -1.79 -8.71
N PHE A 3 -9.66 -1.38 -7.57
CA PHE A 3 -10.41 -1.36 -6.31
C PHE A 3 -9.97 -0.20 -5.43
N LYS A 4 -10.78 0.11 -4.43
CA LYS A 4 -10.52 1.15 -3.42
C LYS A 4 -10.56 0.56 -2.02
N ILE A 5 -9.83 1.19 -1.13
CA ILE A 5 -9.89 0.93 0.31
C ILE A 5 -10.57 2.14 0.95
N TYR A 6 -11.60 1.87 1.75
CA TYR A 6 -12.44 2.85 2.40
C TYR A 6 -12.43 2.65 3.92
N LEU A 7 -12.47 3.75 4.67
CA LEU A 7 -12.82 3.78 6.09
C LEU A 7 -14.28 4.23 6.24
N ARG A 8 -15.12 3.38 6.82
CA ARG A 8 -16.45 3.75 7.33
C ARG A 8 -16.29 4.40 8.69
N ARG A 9 -16.60 5.71 8.79
CA ARG A 9 -16.54 6.46 10.05
C ARG A 9 -17.35 7.74 9.95
N PHE A 10 -17.92 8.22 11.07
CA PHE A 10 -18.68 9.48 11.12
C PHE A 10 -19.89 9.54 10.16
N GLY A 11 -20.48 8.40 9.81
CA GLY A 11 -21.54 8.31 8.77
C GLY A 11 -21.03 8.50 7.33
N LYS A 12 -19.71 8.56 7.14
CA LYS A 12 -19.03 8.75 5.86
C LYS A 12 -18.32 7.48 5.42
N LEU A 13 -18.08 7.38 4.11
CA LEU A 13 -17.19 6.38 3.52
C LEU A 13 -15.95 7.07 2.93
N ILE A 14 -14.91 7.16 3.74
CA ILE A 14 -13.69 7.94 3.49
C ILE A 14 -12.73 7.12 2.63
N ALA A 15 -12.40 7.61 1.44
CA ALA A 15 -11.53 6.88 0.51
C ALA A 15 -10.05 7.05 0.90
N LEU A 16 -9.39 5.96 1.29
CA LEU A 16 -8.01 5.96 1.77
C LEU A 16 -7.02 5.80 0.62
N GLN A 17 -7.29 4.83 -0.27
CA GLN A 17 -6.39 4.48 -1.35
C GLN A 17 -7.19 3.89 -2.52
N LYS A 18 -6.83 4.27 -3.74
CA LYS A 18 -7.28 3.60 -4.96
C LYS A 18 -6.10 2.82 -5.53
N ILE A 19 -6.29 1.52 -5.74
CA ILE A 19 -5.32 0.64 -6.33
C ILE A 19 -5.80 0.24 -7.73
N SER A 20 -4.89 0.29 -8.69
CA SER A 20 -5.20 -0.01 -10.09
C SER A 20 -4.07 -0.80 -10.72
N ARG A 21 -4.35 -2.05 -11.10
CA ARG A 21 -3.48 -2.90 -11.90
C ARG A 21 -3.85 -2.73 -13.37
N THR A 22 -2.91 -2.20 -14.16
CA THR A 22 -2.97 -2.07 -15.62
C THR A 22 -1.95 -2.98 -16.28
N THR A 23 -1.83 -2.96 -17.61
CA THR A 23 -0.75 -3.66 -18.33
C THR A 23 0.64 -3.08 -18.09
N GLY A 24 0.73 -1.82 -17.63
CA GLY A 24 2.00 -1.13 -17.39
C GLY A 24 2.48 -1.18 -15.93
N GLY A 25 1.62 -1.59 -14.99
CA GLY A 25 1.99 -1.69 -13.59
C GLY A 25 0.83 -1.63 -12.61
N ILE A 26 1.18 -1.39 -11.34
CA ILE A 26 0.27 -1.18 -10.22
C ILE A 26 0.39 0.28 -9.76
N TYR A 27 -0.74 0.97 -9.66
CA TYR A 27 -0.82 2.37 -9.29
C TYR A 27 -1.57 2.54 -7.98
N PHE A 28 -1.00 3.33 -7.09
CA PHE A 28 -1.53 3.68 -5.77
C PHE A 28 -1.83 5.18 -5.75
N ILE A 29 -3.10 5.51 -5.88
CA ILE A 29 -3.56 6.90 -5.94
C ILE A 29 -4.23 7.22 -4.61
N SER A 30 -3.72 8.24 -3.91
CA SER A 30 -4.39 8.78 -2.73
C SER A 30 -5.55 9.67 -3.20
N PRO A 31 -6.81 9.35 -2.88
CA PRO A 31 -7.93 10.26 -3.19
C PRO A 31 -7.80 11.61 -2.47
N ARG A 32 -7.04 11.65 -1.37
CA ARG A 32 -6.81 12.83 -0.53
C ARG A 32 -5.60 13.67 -0.97
N SER A 33 -4.82 13.22 -1.95
CA SER A 33 -3.72 13.99 -2.54
C SER A 33 -3.75 13.82 -4.07
N SER A 34 -4.18 14.87 -4.76
CA SER A 34 -4.22 14.87 -6.23
C SER A 34 -2.83 14.93 -6.87
N SER A 35 -1.80 15.37 -6.12
CA SER A 35 -0.44 15.52 -6.61
C SER A 35 0.45 14.31 -6.36
N ASP A 36 0.11 13.48 -5.35
CA ASP A 36 0.97 12.40 -4.89
C ASP A 36 0.39 11.03 -5.24
N TYR A 37 1.19 10.24 -5.94
CA TYR A 37 0.86 8.84 -6.17
C TYR A 37 2.14 8.01 -6.24
N LEU A 38 1.98 6.72 -5.96
CA LEU A 38 3.03 5.73 -6.07
C LEU A 38 2.68 4.80 -7.23
N SER A 39 3.67 4.28 -7.93
CA SER A 39 3.42 3.27 -8.94
C SER A 39 4.58 2.31 -9.05
N TYR A 40 4.27 1.04 -9.32
CA TYR A 40 5.23 -0.03 -9.50
C TYR A 40 5.03 -0.63 -10.89
N HIS A 41 6.06 -0.57 -11.72
CA HIS A 41 5.95 -0.80 -13.17
C HIS A 41 6.46 -2.19 -13.55
N GLU A 42 6.11 -2.63 -14.76
CA GLU A 42 6.53 -3.94 -15.28
C GLU A 42 8.04 -4.15 -15.26
N ASP A 43 8.83 -3.08 -15.41
CA ASP A 43 10.30 -3.11 -15.39
C ASP A 43 10.90 -3.14 -13.97
N GLY A 44 10.08 -3.28 -12.93
CA GLY A 44 10.53 -3.33 -11.54
C GLY A 44 10.77 -1.96 -10.90
N LYS A 45 10.51 -0.85 -11.62
CA LYS A 45 10.69 0.50 -11.06
C LYS A 45 9.51 0.89 -10.19
N TYR A 46 9.82 1.23 -8.94
CA TYR A 46 8.89 1.83 -8.01
C TYR A 46 9.05 3.35 -8.03
N TRP A 47 8.11 4.04 -8.67
CA TRP A 47 8.06 5.48 -8.81
C TRP A 47 7.26 6.14 -7.71
N VAL A 48 7.72 7.31 -7.30
CA VAL A 48 6.97 8.25 -6.47
C VAL A 48 6.80 9.54 -7.26
N ARG A 49 5.57 10.01 -7.35
CA ARG A 49 5.28 11.39 -7.67
C ARG A 49 4.95 12.11 -6.38
N SER A 50 5.67 13.19 -6.10
CA SER A 50 5.35 14.07 -5.00
C SER A 50 5.64 15.52 -5.36
N ARG A 51 4.71 16.42 -5.01
CA ARG A 51 4.84 17.87 -5.27
C ARG A 51 5.21 18.19 -6.71
N GLY A 52 4.57 17.51 -7.67
CA GLY A 52 4.80 17.70 -9.10
C GLY A 52 6.07 17.06 -9.66
N LYS A 53 7.00 16.58 -8.83
CA LYS A 53 8.21 15.85 -9.26
C LYS A 53 7.96 14.35 -9.27
N ARG A 54 8.56 13.64 -10.22
CA ARG A 54 8.50 12.17 -10.32
C ARG A 54 9.93 11.61 -10.33
N PHE A 55 10.19 10.62 -9.47
CA PHE A 55 11.49 9.95 -9.38
C PHE A 55 11.33 8.48 -8.98
N ILE A 56 12.35 7.68 -9.27
CA ILE A 56 12.41 6.26 -8.86
C ILE A 56 12.83 6.24 -7.40
N LYS A 57 12.00 5.64 -6.55
CA LYS A 57 12.31 5.46 -5.12
C LYS A 57 12.97 4.12 -4.83
N LYS A 58 12.63 3.06 -5.57
CA LYS A 58 13.17 1.71 -5.41
C LYS A 58 13.19 0.98 -6.75
N LEU A 59 14.18 0.12 -6.94
CA LEU A 59 14.17 -0.96 -7.94
C LEU A 59 13.87 -2.27 -7.22
N ARG A 60 12.93 -3.04 -7.79
CA ARG A 60 12.49 -4.37 -7.33
C ARG A 60 12.50 -5.31 -8.53
N GLN A 61 12.08 -6.55 -8.33
CA GLN A 61 11.89 -7.51 -9.43
C GLN A 61 10.86 -7.01 -10.46
N PRO A 62 10.97 -7.32 -11.76
CA PRO A 62 9.91 -7.02 -12.73
C PRO A 62 8.55 -7.63 -12.33
N LEU A 63 7.44 -6.93 -12.54
CA LEU A 63 6.09 -7.49 -12.26
C LEU A 63 5.77 -8.69 -13.17
N SER A 64 6.26 -8.65 -14.41
CA SER A 64 6.06 -9.69 -15.42
C SER A 64 6.76 -11.01 -15.07
N SER A 65 7.81 -10.95 -14.27
CA SER A 65 8.59 -12.10 -13.79
C SER A 65 8.60 -12.18 -12.25
N PHE A 66 7.56 -11.65 -11.59
CA PHE A 66 7.49 -11.60 -10.14
C PHE A 66 7.36 -13.03 -9.57
N VAL A 67 8.25 -13.39 -8.65
CA VAL A 67 8.28 -14.69 -7.98
C VAL A 67 8.34 -14.47 -6.46
N GLY A 68 7.69 -15.35 -5.70
CA GLY A 68 7.72 -15.32 -4.23
C GLY A 68 6.70 -14.38 -3.60
N VAL A 69 7.10 -13.64 -2.56
CA VAL A 69 6.23 -12.78 -1.75
C VAL A 69 6.97 -11.52 -1.30
N GLU A 70 6.32 -10.37 -1.39
CA GLU A 70 6.93 -9.08 -1.07
C GLU A 70 5.91 -8.04 -0.61
N THR A 71 6.19 -7.35 0.50
CA THR A 71 5.45 -6.16 0.93
C THR A 71 5.77 -5.01 -0.03
N LEU A 72 4.75 -4.62 -0.79
CA LEU A 72 4.84 -3.53 -1.75
C LEU A 72 4.72 -2.17 -1.06
N SER A 73 3.75 -2.04 -0.16
CA SER A 73 3.50 -0.81 0.58
C SER A 73 2.86 -1.11 1.93
N SER A 74 3.25 -0.37 2.95
CA SER A 74 2.62 -0.37 4.27
C SER A 74 2.33 1.08 4.68
N GLY A 75 1.25 1.31 5.42
CA GLY A 75 0.85 2.65 5.87
C GLY A 75 0.07 2.63 7.16
N VAL A 76 0.38 3.58 8.05
CA VAL A 76 -0.40 3.86 9.28
C VAL A 76 -1.44 4.90 8.94
N PHE A 77 -2.69 4.64 9.29
CA PHE A 77 -3.81 5.53 9.03
C PHE A 77 -4.44 5.95 10.35
N ASN A 78 -4.68 7.25 10.46
CA ASN A 78 -5.41 7.83 11.57
C ASN A 78 -6.28 8.98 11.05
N ILE A 79 -7.59 8.89 11.27
CA ILE A 79 -8.58 9.86 10.79
C ILE A 79 -9.46 10.29 11.96
N TRP A 80 -9.13 11.45 12.51
CA TRP A 80 -9.81 12.02 13.68
C TRP A 80 -11.10 12.77 13.35
N ALA A 81 -11.24 13.24 12.10
CA ALA A 81 -12.41 13.96 11.61
C ALA A 81 -12.59 13.75 10.10
N PRO A 82 -13.82 13.85 9.57
CA PRO A 82 -14.05 13.85 8.13
C PRO A 82 -13.57 15.15 7.48
N MET A 83 -13.18 15.10 6.21
CA MET A 83 -12.93 16.28 5.38
C MET A 83 -14.19 16.73 4.63
N PRO A 84 -14.25 17.98 4.14
CA PRO A 84 -15.40 18.49 3.41
C PRO A 84 -15.78 17.68 2.15
N ASP A 85 -14.81 17.01 1.53
CA ASP A 85 -14.96 16.16 0.34
C ASP A 85 -15.29 14.69 0.67
N ASP A 86 -15.31 14.31 1.95
CA ASP A 86 -15.71 12.97 2.36
C ASP A 86 -17.22 12.78 2.19
N ARG A 87 -17.57 11.76 1.40
CA ARG A 87 -18.95 11.50 0.99
C ARG A 87 -19.72 10.67 2.01
N ASP A 88 -21.02 10.95 2.12
CA ASP A 88 -21.92 10.15 2.94
C ASP A 88 -21.94 8.71 2.46
N GLU A 89 -21.96 7.76 3.39
CA GLU A 89 -21.89 6.34 3.08
C GLU A 89 -22.98 5.91 2.08
N SER A 90 -24.21 6.38 2.29
CA SER A 90 -25.37 6.08 1.44
C SER A 90 -25.21 6.53 -0.02
N THR A 91 -24.31 7.49 -0.28
CA THR A 91 -24.07 8.02 -1.63
C THR A 91 -22.94 7.30 -2.36
N VAL A 92 -22.23 6.37 -1.68
CA VAL A 92 -21.09 5.64 -2.24
C VAL A 92 -21.49 4.27 -2.74
N SER A 93 -21.41 4.10 -4.06
CA SER A 93 -21.48 2.78 -4.69
C SER A 93 -20.16 2.05 -4.45
N VAL A 94 -20.19 1.16 -3.45
CA VAL A 94 -19.10 0.24 -3.13
C VAL A 94 -19.15 -0.94 -4.09
N LYS A 95 -18.03 -1.24 -4.73
CA LYS A 95 -17.92 -2.42 -5.61
C LYS A 95 -17.56 -3.66 -4.79
N HIS A 96 -17.88 -4.84 -5.34
CA HIS A 96 -17.53 -6.13 -4.73
C HIS A 96 -16.04 -6.23 -4.35
N ASP A 97 -15.14 -5.72 -5.22
CA ASP A 97 -13.71 -5.81 -4.98
C ASP A 97 -13.16 -4.69 -4.08
N ASP A 98 -13.98 -3.72 -3.69
CA ASP A 98 -13.55 -2.68 -2.76
C ASP A 98 -13.41 -3.25 -1.34
N VAL A 99 -12.52 -2.65 -0.57
CA VAL A 99 -12.27 -3.01 0.83
C VAL A 99 -12.87 -1.92 1.71
N VAL A 100 -13.76 -2.29 2.62
CA VAL A 100 -14.34 -1.37 3.60
C VAL A 100 -13.91 -1.80 5.00
N VAL A 101 -13.27 -0.88 5.71
CA VAL A 101 -12.85 -1.04 7.11
C VAL A 101 -13.63 -0.10 8.02
N ASP A 102 -13.78 -0.46 9.28
CA ASP A 102 -14.60 0.24 10.27
C ASP A 102 -13.87 0.42 11.61
N PHE A 103 -12.54 0.50 11.57
CA PHE A 103 -11.71 0.67 12.76
C PHE A 103 -11.90 2.04 13.41
N ALA A 104 -12.05 2.04 14.74
CA ALA A 104 -12.23 3.26 15.54
C ALA A 104 -10.89 3.94 15.88
N GLY A 105 -9.79 3.19 15.92
CA GLY A 105 -8.47 3.68 16.30
C GLY A 105 -7.55 3.99 15.12
N THR A 106 -6.26 4.13 15.45
CA THR A 106 -5.16 4.05 14.48
C THR A 106 -5.07 2.62 13.95
N PHE A 107 -4.93 2.47 12.64
CA PHE A 107 -4.88 1.14 12.00
C PHE A 107 -3.82 1.10 10.90
N GLY A 108 -3.37 -0.11 10.56
CA GLY A 108 -2.42 -0.38 9.51
C GLY A 108 -3.11 -0.93 8.27
N ILE A 109 -2.55 -0.59 7.11
CA ILE A 109 -2.80 -1.29 5.85
C ILE A 109 -1.46 -1.78 5.34
N GLU A 110 -1.36 -3.06 5.04
CA GLU A 110 -0.22 -3.65 4.32
C GLU A 110 -0.70 -4.23 2.99
N ILE A 111 0.03 -3.93 1.92
CA ILE A 111 -0.21 -4.43 0.58
C ILE A 111 0.98 -5.31 0.20
N ILE A 112 0.70 -6.58 -0.03
CA ILE A 112 1.67 -7.63 -0.33
C ILE A 112 1.41 -8.10 -1.76
N LEU A 113 2.48 -8.31 -2.51
CA LEU A 113 2.45 -9.07 -3.76
C LEU A 113 2.84 -10.50 -3.48
N SER A 114 2.15 -11.44 -4.11
CA SER A 114 2.56 -12.84 -4.09
C SER A 114 2.32 -13.52 -5.42
N GLU A 115 3.20 -14.44 -5.78
CA GLU A 115 3.04 -15.31 -6.94
C GLU A 115 1.82 -16.23 -6.81
N LYS A 116 1.47 -16.62 -5.58
CA LYS A 116 0.35 -17.53 -5.28
C LYS A 116 -0.36 -17.11 -3.99
N GLU A 117 -1.56 -17.64 -3.78
CA GLU A 117 -2.25 -17.41 -2.52
C GLU A 117 -1.43 -18.00 -1.36
N ILE A 118 -1.29 -17.21 -0.29
CA ILE A 118 -0.56 -17.60 0.91
C ILE A 118 -1.36 -17.24 2.16
N GLN A 119 -1.18 -18.05 3.19
CA GLN A 119 -1.64 -17.69 4.53
C GLN A 119 -0.64 -16.73 5.16
N LEU A 120 -1.11 -15.55 5.56
CA LEU A 120 -0.25 -14.57 6.23
C LEU A 120 0.04 -15.04 7.67
N PRO A 121 1.32 -15.08 8.10
CA PRO A 121 1.67 -15.38 9.48
C PRO A 121 1.09 -14.32 10.42
N ASN A 122 0.58 -14.78 11.56
CA ASN A 122 0.09 -13.92 12.63
C ASN A 122 1.26 -13.16 13.27
N LEU A 123 1.08 -11.87 13.56
CA LEU A 123 2.08 -11.01 14.17
C LEU A 123 1.52 -10.40 15.44
N ALA A 124 2.25 -10.52 16.56
CA ALA A 124 1.76 -10.16 17.90
C ALA A 124 1.32 -8.69 18.08
N GLY A 125 1.71 -7.79 17.18
CA GLY A 125 1.30 -6.39 17.17
C GLY A 125 0.10 -6.04 16.28
N ARG A 126 -0.42 -7.01 15.52
CA ARG A 126 -1.52 -6.82 14.56
C ARG A 126 -2.75 -7.56 15.05
N ILE A 127 -3.74 -6.83 15.54
CA ILE A 127 -4.98 -7.39 16.09
C ILE A 127 -6.15 -7.12 15.13
N HIS A 128 -7.18 -7.96 15.21
CA HIS A 128 -8.38 -7.87 14.35
C HIS A 128 -8.06 -7.77 12.85
N GLY A 129 -6.98 -8.43 12.42
CA GLY A 129 -6.53 -8.42 11.03
C GLY A 129 -7.56 -9.05 10.09
N ARG A 130 -7.83 -8.36 8.98
CA ARG A 130 -8.67 -8.86 7.89
C ARG A 130 -7.83 -8.88 6.61
N VAL A 131 -7.91 -9.97 5.87
CA VAL A 131 -7.14 -10.18 4.64
C VAL A 131 -8.08 -10.19 3.45
N HIS A 132 -7.72 -9.43 2.42
CA HIS A 132 -8.47 -9.33 1.17
C HIS A 132 -7.54 -9.67 0.00
N ILE A 133 -7.84 -10.75 -0.70
CA ILE A 133 -7.06 -11.21 -1.86
C ILE A 133 -7.71 -10.64 -3.13
N LYS A 134 -6.89 -10.17 -4.05
CA LYS A 134 -7.30 -9.60 -5.33
C LYS A 134 -6.61 -10.36 -6.45
N GLU A 135 -7.44 -10.96 -7.30
CA GLU A 135 -7.01 -11.78 -8.43
C GLU A 135 -6.31 -10.93 -9.49
N SER A 136 -4.98 -10.93 -9.45
CA SER A 136 -4.10 -10.33 -10.46
C SER A 136 -2.80 -11.13 -10.59
N LYS A 137 -1.96 -10.77 -11.56
CA LYS A 137 -0.60 -11.32 -11.69
C LYS A 137 0.44 -10.21 -11.50
N PRO A 138 1.29 -10.28 -10.45
CA PRO A 138 1.15 -11.12 -9.24
C PRO A 138 -0.14 -10.83 -8.47
N LEU A 139 -0.56 -11.73 -7.57
CA LEU A 139 -1.72 -11.52 -6.69
C LEU A 139 -1.45 -10.33 -5.77
N ILE A 140 -2.48 -9.54 -5.49
CA ILE A 140 -2.41 -8.45 -4.50
C ILE A 140 -3.18 -8.90 -3.26
N ILE A 141 -2.46 -9.02 -2.15
CA ILE A 141 -3.03 -9.31 -0.84
C ILE A 141 -3.03 -8.02 -0.03
N VAL A 142 -4.20 -7.60 0.45
CA VAL A 142 -4.37 -6.42 1.30
C VAL A 142 -4.74 -6.90 2.69
N GLU A 143 -3.86 -6.66 3.66
CA GLU A 143 -4.18 -6.85 5.06
C GLU A 143 -4.49 -5.49 5.70
N VAL A 144 -5.56 -5.44 6.47
CA VAL A 144 -5.94 -4.29 7.29
C VAL A 144 -6.07 -4.74 8.74
N PHE A 145 -5.51 -3.99 9.68
CA PHE A 145 -5.41 -4.43 11.08
C PHE A 145 -5.34 -3.26 12.06
N GLU A 146 -5.78 -3.49 13.30
CA GLU A 146 -5.55 -2.56 14.41
C GLU A 146 -4.21 -2.88 15.08
N PHE A 147 -3.60 -1.87 15.71
CA PHE A 147 -2.36 -2.07 16.47
C PHE A 147 -2.68 -2.53 17.90
N GLY A 148 -2.09 -3.65 18.32
CA GLY A 148 -2.17 -4.14 19.71
C GLY A 148 -1.26 -3.39 20.68
N GLY A 149 -0.80 -2.19 20.33
CA GLY A 149 0.21 -1.43 21.08
C GLY A 149 0.66 -0.19 20.30
N GLN A 150 1.93 0.17 20.42
CA GLN A 150 2.49 1.29 19.67
C GLN A 150 2.34 1.07 18.15
N PRO A 151 1.93 2.09 17.37
CA PRO A 151 1.65 1.96 15.95
C PRO A 151 2.94 1.92 15.12
N PHE A 152 3.71 0.85 15.28
CA PHE A 152 4.92 0.62 14.53
C PHE A 152 4.66 -0.37 13.39
N LEU A 153 4.95 0.05 12.16
CA LEU A 153 4.87 -0.81 10.99
C LEU A 153 6.23 -1.41 10.67
N THR A 154 6.27 -2.73 10.68
CA THR A 154 7.35 -3.50 10.06
C THR A 154 6.76 -4.23 8.86
N ASP A 155 7.38 -4.08 7.70
CA ASP A 155 7.03 -4.85 6.50
C ASP A 155 7.19 -6.34 6.80
N ARG A 156 6.14 -7.14 6.55
CA ARG A 156 6.14 -8.58 6.80
C ARG A 156 7.12 -9.31 5.87
N TYR A 157 7.18 -8.88 4.62
CA TYR A 157 8.05 -9.41 3.59
C TYR A 157 8.85 -8.27 2.96
N PRO A 158 9.87 -7.72 3.64
CA PRO A 158 10.64 -6.62 3.07
C PRO A 158 11.23 -7.04 1.72
N ALA A 159 11.28 -6.11 0.76
CA ALA A 159 11.87 -6.40 -0.54
C ALA A 159 13.33 -6.86 -0.38
N PRO A 160 13.74 -7.99 -0.98
CA PRO A 160 15.09 -8.54 -0.83
C PRO A 160 16.16 -7.61 -1.40
N THR A 161 15.78 -6.77 -2.36
CA THR A 161 16.64 -5.75 -2.96
C THR A 161 15.90 -4.43 -3.01
N THR A 162 16.39 -3.45 -2.25
CA THR A 162 16.05 -2.04 -2.43
C THR A 162 17.25 -1.32 -3.01
N TRP A 163 17.42 -1.36 -4.33
CA TRP A 163 18.37 -0.47 -4.99
C TRP A 163 17.71 0.88 -5.24
N VAL A 164 18.44 1.95 -4.97
CA VAL A 164 18.01 3.33 -5.26
C VAL A 164 19.02 3.93 -6.22
N GLU A 165 18.59 4.19 -7.45
CA GLU A 165 19.40 4.95 -8.41
C GLU A 165 19.62 6.37 -7.82
N ASN A 166 20.89 6.76 -7.65
CA ASN A 166 21.37 8.02 -7.04
C ASN A 166 21.39 8.15 -5.50
N SER A 167 21.38 7.08 -4.70
CA SER A 167 21.61 7.24 -3.23
C SER A 167 22.50 6.20 -2.55
N ASN A 168 23.13 5.28 -3.28
CA ASN A 168 24.24 4.53 -2.72
C ASN A 168 25.53 5.36 -2.80
N PHE A 169 25.64 6.36 -1.92
CA PHE A 169 26.95 6.81 -1.45
C PHE A 169 27.47 5.71 -0.53
N PHE A 170 28.38 4.88 -1.01
CA PHE A 170 29.21 4.08 -0.12
C PHE A 170 30.31 5.01 0.40
N VAL A 171 30.11 5.55 1.59
CA VAL A 171 31.21 6.15 2.34
C VAL A 171 31.89 4.98 3.04
N ASP A 172 33.13 4.67 2.65
CA ASP A 172 33.92 3.73 3.43
C ASP A 172 34.16 4.29 4.85
N HIS A 173 34.68 3.47 5.77
CA HIS A 173 34.97 3.87 7.15
C HIS A 173 36.01 5.03 7.26
N THR A 174 36.51 5.54 6.13
CA THR A 174 37.46 6.66 6.04
C THR A 174 36.87 7.91 5.37
N GLY A 175 35.57 7.92 5.01
CA GLY A 175 34.93 9.16 4.60
C GLY A 175 35.14 9.55 3.13
N ARG A 176 35.57 8.64 2.26
CA ARG A 176 35.72 8.92 0.82
C ARG A 176 34.61 8.26 -0.01
N ILE A 177 34.23 8.98 -1.07
CA ILE A 177 33.27 8.55 -2.11
C ILE A 177 34.01 7.64 -3.09
#